data_AF-A0A0D3BKM7-F1
#
_entry.id   AF-A0A0D3BKM7-F1
#
_cell.length_a   1.000
_cell.length_b   1.000
_cell.length_c   1.000
_cell.angle_alpha   90.00
_cell.angle_beta   90.00
_cell.angle_gamma   90.00
#
_symmetry.space_group_name_H-M   'P 1'
#
loop_
_entity.id
_entity.type
_entity.pdbx_description
1 polymer ?
#
loop_
_entity_poly.entity_id
_entity_poly.type
_entity_poly.pdbx_seq_one_letter_code
_entity_poly.pdbx_strand_id
1 'polypeptide(L)' 'MRLNFIYAVIAFKNIQATYRLQKTSWQGDPCVPRYYMWTDLNCSSAVPSVPPRIISIDFSSYGLNGTIANDIQYLSQLQK' A
#
# COMPACT_ATOMS: atom_id res chain seq x y z
N MET A 1 0.53 10.25 16.04
CA MET A 1 1.26 9.37 15.11
C MET A 1 0.66 7.98 15.18
N ARG A 2 0.01 7.49 14.11
CA ARG A 2 -0.57 6.13 14.07
C ARG A 2 0.49 5.13 13.58
N LEU A 3 0.93 4.23 14.46
CA LEU A 3 1.95 3.20 14.17
C LEU A 3 1.70 2.41 12.87
N ASN A 4 0.44 2.03 12.58
CA ASN A 4 0.08 1.24 11.40
C ASN A 4 0.33 1.94 10.05
N PHE A 5 0.44 3.26 10.04
CA PHE A 5 0.74 4.01 8.82
C PHE A 5 2.19 3.78 8.35
N ILE A 6 3.15 3.80 9.28
CA ILE A 6 4.58 3.67 8.98
C ILE A 6 4.87 2.27 8.42
N TYR A 7 4.27 1.23 9.00
CA TYR A 7 4.49 -0.15 8.56
C TYR A 7 3.96 -0.43 7.15
N ALA A 8 2.84 0.19 6.74
CA ALA A 8 2.34 0.06 5.39
C ALA A 8 3.32 0.65 4.36
N VAL A 9 3.88 1.84 4.64
CA VAL A 9 4.87 2.46 3.74
C VAL A 9 6.12 1.59 3.63
N ILE A 10 6.63 1.05 4.74
CA ILE A 10 7.78 0.14 4.75
C ILE A 10 7.49 -1.11 3.92
N ALA A 11 6.32 -1.73 4.11
CA ALA A 11 5.93 -2.93 3.37
C ALA A 11 5.94 -2.70 1.86
N PHE A 12 5.37 -1.60 1.40
CA PHE A 12 5.37 -1.25 -0.03
C PHE A 12 6.77 -0.95 -0.56
N LYS A 13 7.67 -0.34 0.23
CA LYS A 13 9.06 -0.14 -0.17
C LYS A 13 9.82 -1.45 -0.29
N ASN A 14 9.57 -2.40 0.61
CA ASN A 14 10.16 -3.75 0.55
C ASN A 14 9.63 -4.53 -0.66
N ILE A 15 8.33 -4.47 -0.95
CA ILE A 15 7.72 -5.05 -2.16
C ILE A 15 8.33 -4.42 -3.42
N GLN A 16 8.45 -3.09 -3.44
CA GLN A 16 9.05 -2.35 -4.56
C GLN A 16 10.50 -2.82 -4.82
N ALA A 17 11.29 -3.03 -3.76
CA ALA A 17 12.65 -3.53 -3.86
C ALA A 17 12.71 -5.01 -4.31
N THR A 18 11.87 -5.86 -3.71
CA THR A 18 11.82 -7.31 -3.95
C THR A 18 11.50 -7.63 -5.41
N TYR A 19 10.48 -6.96 -5.96
CA TYR A 19 10.03 -7.19 -7.33
C TYR A 19 10.57 -6.15 -8.32
N ARG A 20 11.49 -5.28 -7.89
CA ARG A 20 12.10 -4.23 -8.72
C ARG A 20 11.07 -3.35 -9.44
N LEU A 21 9.99 -3.01 -8.75
CA LEU A 21 8.91 -2.19 -9.30
C LEU A 21 9.36 -0.73 -9.42
N GLN A 22 9.10 -0.12 -10.58
CA GLN A 22 9.36 1.31 -10.79
C GLN A 22 8.07 2.12 -10.58
N LYS A 23 7.72 2.33 -9.31
CA LYS A 23 6.51 3.07 -8.91
C LYS A 23 6.84 4.48 -8.42
N THR A 24 6.60 5.46 -9.28
CA THR A 24 6.82 6.88 -8.99
C THR A 24 5.73 7.48 -8.11
N SER A 25 4.51 6.94 -8.16
CA SER A 25 3.36 7.36 -7.34
C SER A 25 3.51 7.00 -5.87
N TRP A 26 4.39 6.05 -5.52
CA TRP A 26 4.54 5.53 -4.15
C TRP A 26 5.45 6.41 -3.29
N GLN A 27 5.02 7.64 -3.04
CA GLN A 27 5.75 8.62 -2.23
C GLN A 27 4.82 9.21 -1.16
N GLY A 28 5.34 9.38 0.06
CA GLY A 28 4.58 9.94 1.18
C GLY A 28 3.48 9.01 1.69
N ASP A 29 2.31 9.58 1.93
CA ASP A 29 1.13 8.90 2.45
C ASP A 29 0.41 8.07 1.36
N PRO A 30 0.14 6.76 1.55
CA PRO A 30 -0.46 5.92 0.52
C PRO A 30 -1.90 6.31 0.14
N CYS A 31 -2.67 6.79 1.13
CA CYS A 31 -4.11 7.00 1.00
C CYS A 31 -4.52 8.48 0.88
N VAL A 32 -3.66 9.42 1.29
CA VAL A 32 -4.01 10.84 1.41
C VAL A 32 -2.90 11.73 0.84
N PRO A 33 -3.24 12.84 0.15
CA PRO A 33 -4.59 13.28 -0.23
C PRO A 33 -5.22 12.32 -1.25
N ARG A 34 -6.55 12.16 -1.23
CA ARG A 34 -7.24 11.18 -2.09
C ARG A 34 -6.96 11.36 -3.60
N TYR A 35 -6.72 12.59 -4.04
CA TYR A 35 -6.36 12.91 -5.42
C TYR A 35 -4.94 12.48 -5.81
N TYR A 36 -4.06 12.26 -4.83
CA TYR A 36 -2.67 11.81 -4.99
C TYR A 36 -2.45 10.45 -4.33
N MET A 37 -3.51 9.66 -4.16
CA MET A 37 -3.42 8.31 -3.67
C MET A 37 -2.47 7.51 -4.56
N TRP A 38 -1.70 6.61 -3.97
CA TRP A 38 -0.82 5.73 -4.73
C TRP A 38 -1.61 4.94 -5.76
N THR A 39 -1.00 4.71 -6.92
CA THR A 39 -1.61 3.89 -7.96
C THR A 39 -1.68 2.43 -7.52
N ASP A 40 -2.66 1.69 -8.04
CA ASP A 40 -2.79 0.24 -7.87
C ASP A 40 -3.11 -0.22 -6.44
N LEU A 41 -3.55 0.70 -5.59
CA LEU A 41 -4.15 0.39 -4.30
C LEU A 41 -5.49 1.05 -4.15
N ASN A 42 -6.27 0.59 -3.19
CA ASN A 42 -7.53 1.18 -2.81
C ASN A 42 -7.56 1.36 -1.30
N CYS A 43 -8.02 2.52 -0.85
CA CYS A 43 -8.15 2.83 0.56
C CYS A 43 -9.62 2.95 0.95
N SER A 44 -9.91 2.62 2.20
CA SER A 44 -11.22 2.86 2.80
C SER A 44 -11.58 4.35 2.70
N SER A 45 -12.87 4.64 2.60
CA SER A 45 -13.37 6.02 2.66
C SER A 45 -12.81 6.77 3.87
N ALA A 46 -12.33 7.98 3.65
CA ALA A 46 -11.89 8.85 4.73
C ALA A 46 -13.13 9.31 5.53
N VAL A 47 -13.20 8.91 6.80
CA VAL A 47 -14.21 9.37 7.76
C VAL A 47 -13.52 10.39 8.66
N PRO A 48 -14.18 11.50 9.07
CA PRO A 48 -13.60 12.43 10.04
C PRO A 48 -13.07 11.68 11.27
N SER A 49 -11.84 12.01 11.68
CA SER A 49 -11.13 11.38 12.81
C SER A 49 -10.68 9.92 12.62
N VAL A 50 -10.99 9.27 11.48
CA VAL A 50 -10.50 7.93 11.14
C VAL A 50 -9.63 7.99 9.88
N PRO A 51 -8.30 7.94 10.05
CA PRO A 51 -7.37 7.79 8.95
C PRO A 51 -7.71 6.59 8.06
N PRO A 52 -7.75 6.79 6.72
CA PRO A 52 -8.04 5.74 5.77
C PRO A 52 -6.98 4.63 5.83
N ARG A 53 -7.40 3.40 5.55
CA ARG A 53 -6.54 2.22 5.53
C ARG A 53 -6.56 1.59 4.16
N ILE A 54 -5.46 0.95 3.77
CA ILE A 54 -5.37 0.20 2.51
C ILE A 54 -6.24 -1.04 2.66
N ILE A 55 -7.21 -1.19 1.76
CA ILE A 55 -8.17 -2.31 1.75
C ILE A 55 -8.01 -3.21 0.54
N SER A 56 -7.35 -2.74 -0.52
CA SER A 56 -7.11 -3.54 -1.72
C SER A 56 -5.83 -3.08 -2.41
N ILE A 57 -5.17 -4.02 -3.07
CA ILE A 57 -3.95 -3.79 -3.85
C ILE A 57 -4.06 -4.68 -5.08
N ASP A 58 -3.77 -4.11 -6.24
CA ASP A 58 -3.73 -4.82 -7.50
C ASP A 58 -2.29 -4.88 -8.02
N PHE A 59 -1.72 -6.08 -8.03
CA PHE A 59 -0.42 -6.32 -8.66
C PHE A 59 -0.48 -7.18 -9.92
N SER A 60 -1.68 -7.46 -10.42
CA SER A 60 -1.89 -8.37 -11.55
C SER A 60 -1.13 -7.95 -12.81
N SER A 61 -0.98 -6.64 -13.03
CA SER A 61 -0.30 -6.07 -14.19
C SER A 61 1.23 -6.09 -14.12
N TYR A 62 1.82 -6.42 -12.96
CA TYR A 62 3.28 -6.34 -12.77
C TYR A 62 4.01 -7.64 -13.06
N GLY A 63 3.29 -8.70 -13.47
CA GLY A 63 3.91 -10.00 -13.78
C GLY A 63 4.79 -10.49 -12.62
N LEU A 64 4.34 -10.26 -11.38
CA LEU A 64 5.11 -10.64 -10.19
C LEU A 64 5.36 -12.15 -10.22
N ASN A 65 6.63 -12.54 -10.23
CA ASN A 65 7.05 -13.94 -10.17
C ASN A 65 7.93 -14.15 -8.93
N GLY A 66 7.70 -15.24 -8.21
CA GLY A 66 8.39 -15.59 -6.97
C GLY A 66 7.51 -15.52 -5.72
N THR A 67 8.15 -15.56 -4.55
CA THR A 67 7.49 -15.61 -3.24
C THR A 67 6.83 -14.27 -2.91
N ILE A 68 5.63 -14.31 -2.32
CA ILE A 68 4.97 -13.12 -1.77
C ILE A 68 5.83 -12.54 -0.64
N ALA A 69 6.16 -11.25 -0.70
CA ALA A 69 6.93 -10.60 0.36
C ALA A 69 6.21 -10.72 1.72
N ASN A 70 6.92 -11.20 2.75
CA ASN A 70 6.36 -11.40 4.10
C ASN A 70 5.78 -10.10 4.68
N ASP A 71 6.29 -8.95 4.27
CA ASP A 71 5.80 -7.63 4.68
C ASP A 71 4.33 -7.37 4.32
N ILE A 72 3.72 -8.18 3.44
CA ILE A 72 2.28 -8.10 3.17
C ILE A 72 1.44 -8.28 4.45
N GLN A 73 1.98 -8.93 5.48
CA GLN A 73 1.33 -9.08 6.79
C GLN A 73 1.04 -7.73 7.48
N TYR A 74 1.79 -6.67 7.15
CA TYR A 74 1.56 -5.33 7.70
C TYR A 74 0.31 -4.66 7.11
N LEU A 75 -0.25 -5.24 6.05
CA LEU A 75 -1.48 -4.81 5.39
C LEU A 75 -2.67 -5.62 5.92
N SER A 76 -2.85 -5.59 7.24
CA SER A 76 -3.83 -6.42 7.98
C SER A 76 -5.31 -6.10 7.72
N GLN A 77 -5.60 -5.20 6.79
CA GLN A 77 -6.95 -4.73 6.47
C GLN A 77 -7.32 -4.99 5.01
N LEU A 78 -6.46 -5.72 4.29
CA LEU A 78 -6.78 -6.16 2.93
C LEU A 78 -8.06 -7.00 2.94
N GLN A 79 -8.92 -6.67 2.00
CA GLN A 79 -10.19 -7.33 1.73
C GLN A 79 -10.06 -8.14 0.44
N LYS A 80 -10.90 -9.15 0.31
CA LYS A 80 -10.92 -10.07 -0.84
C LYS A 80 -11.66 -9.45 -2.03
#